data_AF-A0A9E2HHR8-F1
#
_entry.id   AF-A0A9E2HHR8-F1
#
_cell.length_a   1.000
_cell.length_b   1.000
_cell.length_c   1.000
_cell.angle_alpha   90.00
_cell.angle_beta   90.00
_cell.angle_gamma   90.00
#
_symmetry.space_group_name_H-M   'P 1'
#
loop_
_entity.id
_entity.type
_entity.pdbx_description
1 polymer ?
#
loop_
_entity_poly.entity_id
_entity_poly.type
_entity_poly.pdbx_seq_one_letter_code
_entity_poly.pdbx_strand_id
1 'polypeptide(L)'
;PLYFLFNLKLWKKFLLVSALTFGLSAFFILPAFFEKDLTIVDSLTGGFFNYSYHFIYLRQLFIRTWAYGGSILGPFDDISFQLGWPQVLLILPALRLWRKQLYFWLALVLSIFMMTFHSQFVWDKIPLLAMAQFPWRLLTFAATFVAFFSGSLFFWLKNKLAAAVLIVLIIALNWQYFRPEKFSPVNDYYYTDRQRIANEMSGVLSDYLPKTAVKPEQPRDINGPLEQFDFPTVNGKTPLEFWSDIISLLSWLGLLVYAVRFYRTRA
;
A
#
# COMPACT_ATOMS: atom_id res chain seq x y z
N PRO A 1 -12.29 9.67 7.27
CA PRO A 1 -13.09 10.87 6.94
C PRO A 1 -14.62 10.64 6.96
N LEU A 2 -15.16 9.70 6.17
CA LEU A 2 -16.61 9.49 6.03
C LEU A 2 -17.33 9.28 7.38
N TYR A 3 -16.81 8.42 8.27
CA TYR A 3 -17.40 8.23 9.60
C TYR A 3 -17.61 9.54 10.38
N PHE A 4 -16.64 10.46 10.31
CA PHE A 4 -16.70 11.74 11.03
C PHE A 4 -17.67 12.74 10.38
N LEU A 5 -17.84 12.71 9.06
CA LEU A 5 -18.87 13.50 8.37
C LEU A 5 -20.29 13.13 8.86
N PHE A 6 -20.51 11.87 9.19
CA PHE A 6 -21.77 11.39 9.78
C PHE A 6 -21.84 11.59 11.31
N ASN A 7 -20.74 12.00 11.96
CA ASN A 7 -20.62 12.14 13.41
C ASN A 7 -19.89 13.44 13.78
N LEU A 8 -20.43 14.59 13.34
CA LEU A 8 -19.77 15.91 13.47
C LEU A 8 -19.39 16.29 14.90
N LYS A 9 -20.07 15.74 15.92
CA LYS A 9 -19.71 15.92 17.35
C LYS A 9 -18.29 15.45 17.69
N LEU A 10 -17.70 14.59 16.86
CA LEU A 10 -16.37 14.01 17.08
C LEU A 10 -15.24 14.77 16.33
N TRP A 11 -15.49 15.97 15.80
CA TRP A 11 -14.50 16.70 14.99
C TRP A 11 -13.16 16.94 15.70
N LYS A 12 -13.15 17.19 17.01
CA LYS A 12 -11.90 17.33 17.78
C LYS A 12 -11.06 16.05 17.74
N LYS A 13 -11.71 14.89 17.87
CA LYS A 13 -11.04 13.58 17.76
C LYS A 13 -10.56 13.35 16.33
N PHE A 14 -11.35 13.74 15.32
CA PHE A 14 -10.93 13.67 13.93
C PHE A 14 -9.66 14.48 13.67
N LEU A 15 -9.59 15.73 14.14
CA LEU A 15 -8.41 16.57 13.99
C LEU A 15 -7.20 15.97 14.70
N LEU A 16 -7.37 15.48 15.94
CA LEU A 16 -6.29 14.83 16.67
C LEU A 16 -5.75 13.60 15.94
N VAL A 17 -6.64 12.70 15.48
CA VAL A 17 -6.25 11.50 14.74
C VAL A 17 -5.59 11.86 13.42
N SER A 18 -6.11 12.88 12.71
CA SER A 18 -5.53 13.33 11.44
C SER A 18 -4.15 13.95 11.65
N ALA A 19 -3.98 14.76 12.70
CA ALA A 19 -2.70 15.35 13.06
C ALA A 19 -1.66 14.28 13.45
N LEU A 20 -2.06 13.27 14.24
CA LEU A 20 -1.19 12.15 14.59
C LEU A 20 -0.84 11.31 13.36
N THR A 21 -1.81 11.03 12.49
CA THR A 21 -1.58 10.27 11.25
C THR A 21 -0.62 11.01 10.33
N PHE A 22 -0.83 12.31 10.15
CA PHE A 22 0.07 13.17 9.38
C PHE A 22 1.45 13.23 10.01
N GLY A 23 1.55 13.42 11.33
CA GLY A 23 2.82 13.44 12.06
C GLY A 23 3.61 12.14 11.90
N LEU A 24 2.93 10.98 11.99
CA LEU A 24 3.55 9.67 11.79
C LEU A 24 4.00 9.41 10.35
N SER A 25 3.36 10.05 9.36
CA SER A 25 3.70 9.92 7.94
C SER A 25 4.47 11.13 7.39
N ALA A 26 4.81 12.10 8.24
CA ALA A 26 5.38 13.38 7.83
C ALA A 26 6.74 13.20 7.15
N PHE A 27 7.57 12.27 7.62
CA PHE A 27 8.87 11.97 7.03
C PHE A 27 8.78 11.54 5.56
N PHE A 28 7.63 11.00 5.13
CA PHE A 28 7.38 10.60 3.76
C PHE A 28 6.58 11.67 3.00
N ILE A 29 5.50 12.18 3.60
CA ILE A 29 4.58 13.12 2.94
C ILE A 29 5.23 14.49 2.72
N LEU A 30 6.01 15.00 3.67
CA LEU A 30 6.61 16.34 3.55
C LEU A 30 7.61 16.38 2.38
N PRO A 31 8.61 15.48 2.27
CA PRO A 31 9.51 15.48 1.13
C PRO A 31 8.77 15.21 -0.19
N ALA A 32 7.83 14.25 -0.20
CA ALA A 32 7.07 13.93 -1.40
C ALA A 32 6.23 15.11 -1.94
N PHE A 33 5.84 16.06 -1.09
CA PHE A 33 5.08 17.24 -1.51
C PHE A 33 5.96 18.47 -1.78
N PHE A 34 6.93 18.76 -0.91
CA PHE A 34 7.75 19.97 -0.99
C PHE A 34 9.03 19.81 -1.82
N GLU A 35 9.56 18.59 -1.92
CA GLU A 35 10.85 18.32 -2.58
C GLU A 35 10.70 17.60 -3.92
N LYS A 36 9.47 17.25 -4.34
CA LYS A 36 9.23 16.56 -5.62
C LYS A 36 9.87 17.29 -6.81
N ASP A 37 9.84 18.63 -6.79
CA ASP A 37 10.35 19.47 -7.87
C ASP A 37 11.87 19.53 -7.92
N LEU A 38 12.57 19.01 -6.89
CA LEU A 38 14.02 18.87 -6.89
C LEU A 38 14.47 17.59 -7.61
N THR A 39 13.54 16.65 -7.81
CA THR A 39 13.80 15.29 -8.33
C THR A 39 13.11 15.02 -9.65
N ILE A 40 13.30 13.83 -10.22
CA ILE A 40 12.72 13.40 -11.51
C ILE A 40 11.40 12.65 -11.31
N VAL A 41 10.80 12.72 -10.12
CA VAL A 41 9.54 12.05 -9.73
C VAL A 41 8.38 12.35 -10.69
N ASP A 42 8.29 13.51 -11.31
CA ASP A 42 7.18 13.83 -12.23
C ASP A 42 7.12 12.87 -13.44
N SER A 43 8.26 12.25 -13.82
CA SER A 43 8.32 11.23 -14.88
C SER A 43 7.51 9.96 -14.55
N LEU A 44 7.21 9.73 -13.26
CA LEU A 44 6.46 8.58 -12.77
C LEU A 44 4.96 8.62 -13.06
N THR A 45 4.44 9.71 -13.59
CA THR A 45 3.01 9.82 -13.94
C THR A 45 2.75 9.69 -15.44
N GLY A 46 3.81 9.63 -16.24
CA GLY A 46 3.75 9.55 -17.70
C GLY A 46 3.95 8.14 -18.25
N GLY A 47 3.79 8.01 -19.58
CA GLY A 47 4.01 6.76 -20.30
C GLY A 47 3.13 5.63 -19.79
N PHE A 48 3.76 4.49 -19.47
CA PHE A 48 3.06 3.33 -18.91
C PHE A 48 2.34 3.67 -17.60
N PHE A 49 2.85 4.57 -16.76
CA PHE A 49 2.27 4.87 -15.44
C PHE A 49 1.10 5.86 -15.46
N ASN A 50 0.65 6.26 -16.66
CA ASN A 50 -0.50 7.14 -16.78
C ASN A 50 -1.77 6.42 -16.30
N TYR A 51 -2.38 6.96 -15.24
CA TYR A 51 -3.55 6.35 -14.59
C TYR A 51 -4.73 6.08 -15.53
N SER A 52 -4.87 6.87 -16.60
CA SER A 52 -5.98 6.73 -17.56
C SER A 52 -5.96 5.39 -18.30
N TYR A 53 -4.81 4.73 -18.38
CA TYR A 53 -4.67 3.41 -18.98
C TYR A 53 -5.06 2.25 -18.03
N HIS A 54 -5.24 2.52 -16.74
CA HIS A 54 -5.38 1.49 -15.71
C HIS A 54 -6.73 1.50 -14.99
N PHE A 55 -7.75 2.09 -15.61
CA PHE A 55 -9.11 1.96 -15.13
C PHE A 55 -9.64 0.55 -15.36
N ILE A 56 -10.35 0.02 -14.36
CA ILE A 56 -10.91 -1.32 -14.43
C ILE A 56 -12.33 -1.31 -14.99
N TYR A 57 -12.71 -2.43 -15.59
CA TYR A 57 -14.09 -2.76 -15.92
C TYR A 57 -14.73 -3.50 -14.74
N LEU A 58 -15.99 -3.15 -14.41
CA LEU A 58 -16.69 -3.76 -13.27
C LEU A 58 -16.74 -5.29 -13.31
N ARG A 59 -16.74 -5.90 -14.50
CA ARG A 59 -16.68 -7.37 -14.66
C ARG A 59 -15.39 -7.96 -14.09
N GLN A 60 -14.27 -7.25 -14.14
CA GLN A 60 -12.98 -7.73 -13.64
C GLN A 60 -12.96 -7.91 -12.11
N LEU A 61 -13.91 -7.29 -11.38
CA LEU A 61 -14.10 -7.54 -9.94
C LEU A 61 -14.58 -8.97 -9.64
N PHE A 62 -15.09 -9.69 -10.64
CA PHE A 62 -15.68 -11.03 -10.51
C PHE A 62 -14.98 -12.10 -11.35
N ILE A 63 -14.21 -11.70 -12.37
CA ILE A 63 -13.44 -12.63 -13.20
C ILE A 63 -12.29 -13.22 -12.36
N ARG A 64 -12.08 -14.52 -12.51
CA ARG A 64 -11.03 -15.27 -11.81
C ARG A 64 -9.72 -15.27 -12.60
N THR A 65 -9.20 -14.08 -12.95
CA THR A 65 -7.84 -13.97 -13.47
C THR A 65 -6.85 -14.10 -12.32
N TRP A 66 -5.79 -14.88 -12.52
CA TRP A 66 -4.66 -15.03 -11.60
C TRP A 66 -3.41 -15.38 -12.39
N ALA A 67 -2.90 -14.40 -13.12
CA ALA A 67 -1.63 -14.47 -13.82
C ALA A 67 -0.64 -13.48 -13.17
N TYR A 68 0.51 -13.27 -13.82
CA TYR A 68 1.66 -12.57 -13.22
C TYR A 68 2.13 -11.35 -14.03
N GLY A 69 1.33 -10.92 -15.00
CA GLY A 69 1.59 -9.70 -15.78
C GLY A 69 1.12 -8.41 -15.10
N GLY A 70 1.26 -7.30 -15.81
CA GLY A 70 0.89 -5.96 -15.33
C GLY A 70 -0.56 -5.58 -15.63
N SER A 71 -0.95 -4.39 -15.15
CA SER A 71 -2.17 -3.74 -15.64
C SER A 71 -1.90 -3.07 -16.98
N ILE A 72 -2.85 -3.15 -17.90
CA ILE A 72 -2.75 -2.62 -19.26
C ILE A 72 -4.02 -1.87 -19.64
N LEU A 73 -3.97 -1.14 -20.75
CA LEU A 73 -5.17 -0.54 -21.31
C LEU A 73 -6.14 -1.64 -21.79
N GLY A 74 -7.38 -1.57 -21.29
CA GLY A 74 -8.44 -2.48 -21.68
C GLY A 74 -8.72 -3.52 -20.61
N PRO A 75 -9.51 -4.56 -20.93
CA PRO A 75 -10.06 -5.48 -19.93
C PRO A 75 -9.29 -6.79 -19.77
N PHE A 76 -8.19 -6.95 -20.49
CA PHE A 76 -7.44 -8.20 -20.61
C PHE A 76 -6.14 -8.14 -19.80
N ASP A 77 -6.21 -7.55 -18.60
CA ASP A 77 -5.10 -7.55 -17.64
C ASP A 77 -4.80 -8.96 -17.14
N ASP A 78 -3.51 -9.26 -16.99
CA ASP A 78 -3.04 -10.49 -16.35
C ASP A 78 -3.12 -10.42 -14.82
N ILE A 79 -3.00 -9.20 -14.26
CA ILE A 79 -3.21 -8.98 -12.83
C ILE A 79 -4.70 -9.13 -12.46
N SER A 80 -4.95 -9.66 -11.27
CA SER A 80 -6.31 -9.84 -10.76
C SER A 80 -6.84 -8.57 -10.09
N PHE A 81 -8.07 -8.18 -10.44
CA PHE A 81 -8.84 -7.15 -9.72
C PHE A 81 -10.00 -7.74 -8.92
N GLN A 82 -10.00 -9.05 -8.72
CA GLN A 82 -11.12 -9.77 -8.13
C GLN A 82 -11.30 -9.41 -6.64
N LEU A 83 -12.56 -9.22 -6.20
CA LEU A 83 -12.89 -9.00 -4.78
C LEU A 83 -13.01 -10.29 -3.95
N GLY A 84 -12.70 -11.44 -4.56
CA GLY A 84 -12.91 -12.77 -4.01
C GLY A 84 -14.36 -13.26 -4.18
N TRP A 85 -14.58 -14.21 -5.09
CA TRP A 85 -15.93 -14.66 -5.44
C TRP A 85 -16.72 -15.26 -4.26
N PRO A 86 -16.13 -16.05 -3.31
CA PRO A 86 -16.88 -16.49 -2.15
C PRO A 86 -17.25 -15.31 -1.26
N GLN A 87 -16.31 -14.38 -1.04
CA GLN A 87 -16.52 -13.23 -0.16
C GLN A 87 -17.64 -12.32 -0.68
N VAL A 88 -17.72 -12.10 -1.99
CA VAL A 88 -18.83 -11.36 -2.62
C VAL A 88 -20.19 -11.99 -2.28
N LEU A 89 -20.33 -13.32 -2.38
CA LEU A 89 -21.57 -14.01 -2.03
C LEU A 89 -21.90 -13.89 -0.54
N LEU A 90 -20.86 -13.85 0.30
CA LEU A 90 -20.98 -13.74 1.75
C LEU A 90 -21.36 -12.32 2.23
N ILE A 91 -21.48 -11.33 1.34
CA ILE A 91 -21.90 -9.97 1.70
C ILE A 91 -23.40 -9.90 2.05
N LEU A 92 -24.24 -10.84 1.58
CA LEU A 92 -25.70 -10.75 1.72
C LEU A 92 -26.20 -10.52 3.18
N PRO A 93 -25.68 -11.20 4.21
CA PRO A 93 -26.05 -10.93 5.61
C PRO A 93 -25.71 -9.50 6.06
N ALA A 94 -24.67 -8.89 5.47
CA ALA A 94 -24.27 -7.53 5.79
C ALA A 94 -25.33 -6.50 5.37
N LEU A 95 -26.13 -6.75 4.33
CA LEU A 95 -27.21 -5.85 3.92
C LEU A 95 -28.20 -5.59 5.06
N ARG A 96 -28.46 -6.60 5.90
CA ARG A 96 -29.30 -6.47 7.09
C ARG A 96 -28.54 -5.91 8.29
N LEU A 97 -27.35 -6.44 8.57
CA LEU A 97 -26.59 -6.13 9.78
C LEU A 97 -25.94 -4.73 9.75
N TRP A 98 -25.56 -4.26 8.57
CA TRP A 98 -24.86 -2.98 8.33
C TRP A 98 -25.77 -1.91 7.74
N ARG A 99 -27.09 -2.10 7.75
CA ARG A 99 -28.07 -1.17 7.14
C ARG A 99 -28.01 0.25 7.68
N LYS A 100 -27.49 0.42 8.91
CA LYS A 100 -27.36 1.74 9.58
C LYS A 100 -25.98 2.36 9.36
N GLN A 101 -25.02 1.59 8.86
CA GLN A 101 -23.61 1.95 8.71
C GLN A 101 -23.34 2.39 7.27
N LEU A 102 -24.16 3.33 6.77
CA LEU A 102 -24.14 3.76 5.37
C LEU A 102 -22.76 4.27 4.89
N TYR A 103 -21.94 4.81 5.80
CA TYR A 103 -20.59 5.27 5.48
C TYR A 103 -19.64 4.15 5.07
N PHE A 104 -19.83 2.90 5.54
CA PHE A 104 -19.06 1.74 5.07
C PHE A 104 -19.48 1.34 3.65
N TRP A 105 -20.79 1.31 3.38
CA TRP A 105 -21.30 1.05 2.03
C TRP A 105 -20.87 2.13 1.04
N LEU A 106 -20.97 3.39 1.44
CA LEU A 106 -20.51 4.52 0.64
C LEU A 106 -19.00 4.44 0.38
N ALA A 107 -18.20 4.04 1.36
CA ALA A 107 -16.77 3.84 1.17
C ALA A 107 -16.47 2.74 0.15
N LEU A 108 -17.15 1.58 0.24
CA LEU A 108 -17.02 0.51 -0.74
C LEU A 108 -17.38 0.97 -2.15
N VAL A 109 -18.55 1.62 -2.30
CA VAL A 109 -19.03 2.12 -3.59
C VAL A 109 -18.08 3.17 -4.16
N LEU A 110 -17.60 4.11 -3.34
CA LEU A 110 -16.68 5.14 -3.75
C LEU A 110 -15.32 4.56 -4.17
N SER A 111 -14.79 3.59 -3.43
CA SER A 111 -13.56 2.88 -3.80
C SER A 111 -13.71 2.19 -5.15
N ILE A 112 -14.83 1.49 -5.40
CA ILE A 112 -15.09 0.86 -6.69
C ILE A 112 -15.24 1.89 -7.80
N PHE A 113 -16.05 2.93 -7.58
CA PHE A 113 -16.29 4.00 -8.55
C PHE A 113 -14.99 4.66 -9.02
N MET A 114 -14.11 5.01 -8.08
CA MET A 114 -12.83 5.66 -8.35
C MET A 114 -11.84 4.78 -9.14
N MET A 115 -12.05 3.45 -9.19
CA MET A 115 -11.27 2.55 -10.05
C MET A 115 -11.76 2.50 -11.49
N THR A 116 -12.93 3.07 -11.79
CA THR A 116 -13.54 3.00 -13.12
C THR A 116 -13.34 4.29 -13.92
N PHE A 117 -13.37 4.18 -15.25
CA PHE A 117 -13.28 5.30 -16.18
C PHE A 117 -14.30 6.41 -15.91
N HIS A 118 -15.48 6.09 -15.37
CA HIS A 118 -16.49 7.09 -15.01
C HIS A 118 -16.02 8.11 -13.96
N SER A 119 -14.98 7.76 -13.19
CA SER A 119 -14.39 8.67 -12.21
C SER A 119 -13.30 9.57 -12.79
N GLN A 120 -12.95 9.43 -14.07
CA GLN A 120 -11.81 10.14 -14.69
C GLN A 120 -11.86 11.66 -14.43
N PHE A 121 -13.04 12.27 -14.47
CA PHE A 121 -13.19 13.71 -14.17
C PHE A 121 -12.69 14.13 -12.78
N VAL A 122 -12.67 13.20 -11.80
CA VAL A 122 -12.11 13.43 -10.46
C VAL A 122 -10.59 13.38 -10.53
N TRP A 123 -10.04 12.38 -11.24
CA TRP A 123 -8.60 12.21 -11.42
C TRP A 123 -7.98 13.37 -12.19
N ASP A 124 -8.63 13.84 -13.26
CA ASP A 124 -8.18 14.99 -14.06
C ASP A 124 -8.13 16.29 -13.24
N LYS A 125 -9.03 16.46 -12.25
CA LYS A 125 -9.12 17.67 -11.43
C LYS A 125 -8.20 17.67 -10.21
N ILE A 126 -7.68 16.51 -9.80
CA ILE A 126 -6.88 16.37 -8.58
C ILE A 126 -5.53 15.76 -8.98
N PRO A 127 -4.53 16.58 -9.35
CA PRO A 127 -3.23 16.09 -9.84
C PRO A 127 -2.53 15.12 -8.89
N LEU A 128 -2.75 15.26 -7.57
CA LEU A 128 -2.20 14.36 -6.56
C LEU A 128 -2.67 12.90 -6.75
N LEU A 129 -3.86 12.68 -7.33
CA LEU A 129 -4.33 11.33 -7.61
C LEU A 129 -3.49 10.65 -8.69
N ALA A 130 -2.96 11.38 -9.69
CA ALA A 130 -2.11 10.80 -10.71
C ALA A 130 -0.83 10.16 -10.13
N MET A 131 -0.34 10.65 -8.99
CA MET A 131 0.79 10.06 -8.25
C MET A 131 0.49 8.66 -7.71
N ALA A 132 -0.79 8.29 -7.58
CA ALA A 132 -1.17 6.93 -7.26
C ALA A 132 -0.90 5.95 -8.43
N GLN A 133 -0.69 6.46 -9.66
CA GLN A 133 -0.42 5.77 -10.93
C GLN A 133 -1.52 4.81 -11.40
N PHE A 134 -2.08 4.04 -10.49
CA PHE A 134 -2.96 2.92 -10.78
C PHE A 134 -4.27 3.09 -9.98
N PRO A 135 -5.38 3.46 -10.63
CA PRO A 135 -6.68 3.62 -9.95
C PRO A 135 -7.07 2.38 -9.15
N TRP A 136 -6.78 1.19 -9.68
CA TRP A 136 -7.04 -0.09 -9.03
C TRP A 136 -6.33 -0.30 -7.68
N ARG A 137 -5.37 0.55 -7.26
CA ARG A 137 -4.83 0.52 -5.87
C ARG A 137 -5.93 0.70 -4.82
N LEU A 138 -7.05 1.33 -5.19
CA LEU A 138 -8.23 1.46 -4.32
C LEU A 138 -8.95 0.12 -4.10
N LEU A 139 -8.57 -0.95 -4.80
CA LEU A 139 -9.04 -2.31 -4.57
C LEU A 139 -8.74 -2.74 -3.13
N THR A 140 -7.63 -2.30 -2.53
CA THR A 140 -7.29 -2.56 -1.13
C THR A 140 -8.42 -2.13 -0.19
N PHE A 141 -9.00 -0.94 -0.42
CA PHE A 141 -10.11 -0.45 0.37
C PHE A 141 -11.40 -1.24 0.08
N ALA A 142 -11.71 -1.47 -1.19
CA ALA A 142 -12.89 -2.24 -1.57
C ALA A 142 -12.86 -3.66 -0.98
N ALA A 143 -11.74 -4.38 -1.12
CA ALA A 143 -11.53 -5.72 -0.57
C ALA A 143 -11.60 -5.74 0.96
N THR A 144 -11.07 -4.72 1.65
CA THR A 144 -11.20 -4.59 3.11
C THR A 144 -12.66 -4.47 3.54
N PHE A 145 -13.47 -3.66 2.86
CA PHE A 145 -14.89 -3.54 3.18
C PHE A 145 -15.67 -4.82 2.83
N VAL A 146 -15.35 -5.47 1.72
CA VAL A 146 -15.90 -6.80 1.38
C VAL A 146 -15.55 -7.82 2.47
N ALA A 147 -14.32 -7.82 2.99
CA ALA A 147 -13.92 -8.69 4.09
C ALA A 147 -14.75 -8.44 5.36
N PHE A 148 -14.90 -7.19 5.80
CA PHE A 148 -15.76 -6.85 6.95
C PHE A 148 -17.22 -7.28 6.74
N PHE A 149 -17.77 -7.05 5.56
CA PHE A 149 -19.13 -7.47 5.25
C PHE A 149 -19.29 -8.98 5.22
N SER A 150 -18.38 -9.71 4.58
CA SER A 150 -18.40 -11.18 4.55
C SER A 150 -18.29 -11.80 5.94
N GLY A 151 -17.53 -11.19 6.85
CA GLY A 151 -17.43 -11.60 8.26
C GLY A 151 -18.75 -11.52 9.03
N SER A 152 -19.73 -10.75 8.54
CA SER A 152 -21.03 -10.58 9.18
C SER A 152 -21.83 -11.88 9.26
N LEU A 153 -21.57 -12.84 8.37
CA LEU A 153 -22.22 -14.15 8.42
C LEU A 153 -21.96 -14.87 9.75
N PHE A 154 -20.77 -14.70 10.33
CA PHE A 154 -20.40 -15.36 11.58
C PHE A 154 -21.19 -14.86 12.79
N PHE A 155 -21.85 -13.69 12.70
CA PHE A 155 -22.76 -13.22 13.75
C PHE A 155 -23.96 -14.18 13.96
N TRP A 156 -24.41 -14.83 12.88
CA TRP A 156 -25.55 -15.76 12.93
C TRP A 156 -25.10 -17.20 13.15
N LEU A 157 -23.80 -17.47 12.93
CA LEU A 157 -23.21 -18.79 12.96
C LEU A 157 -22.77 -19.13 14.39
N LYS A 158 -23.74 -19.54 15.21
CA LYS A 158 -23.52 -19.86 16.64
C LYS A 158 -22.62 -21.08 16.87
N ASN A 159 -22.54 -22.00 15.90
CA ASN A 159 -21.75 -23.22 16.01
C ASN A 159 -20.29 -22.99 15.56
N LYS A 160 -19.35 -23.14 16.50
CA LYS A 160 -17.90 -22.98 16.25
C LYS A 160 -17.34 -23.96 15.22
N LEU A 161 -17.84 -25.20 15.18
CA LEU A 161 -17.42 -26.19 14.19
C LEU A 161 -17.88 -25.78 12.78
N ALA A 162 -19.13 -25.32 12.65
CA ALA A 162 -19.63 -24.82 11.36
C ALA A 162 -18.82 -23.60 10.89
N ALA A 163 -18.40 -22.73 11.81
CA ALA A 163 -17.56 -21.58 11.51
C ALA A 163 -16.17 -22.03 11.01
N ALA A 164 -15.55 -22.98 11.71
CA ALA A 164 -14.27 -23.56 11.30
C ALA A 164 -14.36 -24.24 9.93
N VAL A 165 -15.39 -25.05 9.68
CA VAL A 165 -15.63 -25.70 8.39
C VAL A 165 -15.79 -24.68 7.27
N LEU A 166 -16.54 -23.59 7.51
CA LEU A 166 -16.71 -22.52 6.53
C LEU A 166 -15.38 -21.83 6.21
N ILE A 167 -14.54 -21.55 7.21
CA ILE A 167 -13.22 -20.96 7.01
C ILE A 167 -12.34 -21.89 6.15
N VAL A 168 -12.30 -23.18 6.49
CA VAL A 168 -11.55 -24.19 5.72
C VAL A 168 -12.07 -24.27 4.28
N LEU A 169 -13.40 -24.24 4.09
CA LEU A 169 -14.01 -24.24 2.76
C LEU A 169 -13.61 -23.00 1.95
N ILE A 170 -13.62 -21.81 2.56
CA ILE A 170 -13.18 -20.57 1.87
C ILE A 170 -11.72 -20.69 1.43
N ILE A 171 -10.83 -21.20 2.28
CA ILE A 171 -9.42 -21.41 1.94
C ILE A 171 -9.31 -22.43 0.79
N ALA A 172 -10.02 -23.55 0.87
CA ALA A 172 -10.02 -24.58 -0.17
C ALA A 172 -10.51 -24.04 -1.53
N LEU A 173 -11.56 -23.22 -1.54
CA LEU A 173 -12.09 -22.57 -2.75
C LEU A 173 -11.12 -21.56 -3.38
N ASN A 174 -10.16 -21.07 -2.61
CA ASN A 174 -9.12 -20.13 -3.05
C ASN A 174 -7.75 -20.81 -3.22
N TRP A 175 -7.67 -22.14 -3.10
CA TRP A 175 -6.40 -22.86 -3.07
C TRP A 175 -5.49 -22.61 -4.29
N GLN A 176 -6.10 -22.42 -5.47
CA GLN A 176 -5.39 -22.14 -6.71
C GLN A 176 -4.54 -20.87 -6.68
N TYR A 177 -4.88 -19.89 -5.83
CA TYR A 177 -4.18 -18.60 -5.74
C TYR A 177 -2.88 -18.68 -4.93
N PHE A 178 -2.64 -19.77 -4.19
CA PHE A 178 -1.40 -19.98 -3.42
C PHE A 178 -0.28 -20.65 -4.23
N ARG A 179 -0.34 -20.57 -5.56
CA ARG A 179 0.68 -21.13 -6.46
C ARG A 179 1.59 -20.01 -6.97
N PRO A 180 2.92 -20.15 -6.92
CA PRO A 180 3.84 -19.24 -7.59
C PRO A 180 3.91 -19.54 -9.10
N GLU A 181 4.29 -18.55 -9.92
CA GLU A 181 4.47 -18.73 -11.37
C GLU A 181 5.66 -19.64 -11.68
N LYS A 182 6.79 -19.30 -11.04
CA LYS A 182 8.07 -19.97 -11.17
C LYS A 182 8.90 -19.72 -9.92
N PHE A 183 9.82 -20.63 -9.64
CA PHE A 183 10.88 -20.40 -8.68
C PHE A 183 12.11 -19.91 -9.45
N SER A 184 12.53 -18.67 -9.20
CA SER A 184 13.75 -18.13 -9.82
C SER A 184 14.97 -18.38 -8.91
N PRO A 185 16.15 -18.69 -9.47
CA PRO A 185 17.37 -18.83 -8.68
C PRO A 185 17.80 -17.47 -8.09
N VAL A 186 18.34 -17.51 -6.87
CA VAL A 186 18.73 -16.30 -6.10
C VAL A 186 19.76 -15.44 -6.84
N ASN A 187 20.68 -16.08 -7.58
CA ASN A 187 21.78 -15.43 -8.28
C ASN A 187 21.32 -14.47 -9.40
N ASP A 188 20.09 -14.57 -9.87
CA ASP A 188 19.55 -13.70 -10.92
C ASP A 188 19.22 -12.29 -10.41
N TYR A 189 18.92 -12.16 -9.11
CA TYR A 189 18.40 -10.92 -8.51
C TYR A 189 19.21 -10.41 -7.33
N TYR A 190 19.83 -11.31 -6.58
CA TYR A 190 20.65 -10.97 -5.40
C TYR A 190 22.12 -11.23 -5.73
N TYR A 191 22.75 -10.21 -6.31
CA TYR A 191 24.18 -10.20 -6.48
C TYR A 191 24.83 -9.46 -5.29
N THR A 192 25.84 -10.09 -4.67
CA THR A 192 26.65 -9.50 -3.60
C THR A 192 27.87 -8.75 -4.13
N ASP A 193 28.07 -8.78 -5.44
CA ASP A 193 29.16 -8.09 -6.11
C ASP A 193 28.96 -6.57 -6.00
N ARG A 194 29.89 -5.91 -5.30
CA ARG A 194 29.81 -4.46 -5.05
C ARG A 194 29.89 -3.63 -6.33
N GLN A 195 30.64 -4.08 -7.33
CA GLN A 195 30.79 -3.37 -8.59
C GLN A 195 29.49 -3.46 -9.40
N ARG A 196 28.88 -4.64 -9.44
CA ARG A 196 27.56 -4.83 -10.04
C ARG A 196 26.48 -3.99 -9.34
N ILE A 197 26.48 -3.93 -8.01
CA ILE A 197 25.59 -3.04 -7.22
C ILE A 197 25.77 -1.59 -7.60
N ALA A 198 26.99 -1.08 -7.60
CA ALA A 198 27.25 0.31 -7.94
C ALA A 198 26.78 0.68 -9.37
N ASN A 199 26.86 -0.27 -10.30
CA ASN A 199 26.62 -0.04 -11.73
C ASN A 199 25.18 -0.30 -12.16
N GLU A 200 24.53 -1.33 -11.62
CA GLU A 200 23.20 -1.76 -12.05
C GLU A 200 22.08 -1.22 -11.15
N MET A 201 22.32 -1.04 -9.84
CA MET A 201 21.26 -0.65 -8.88
C MET A 201 20.77 0.78 -9.10
N SER A 202 21.66 1.70 -9.47
CA SER A 202 21.31 3.11 -9.75
C SER A 202 20.45 3.27 -11.01
N GLY A 203 20.50 2.31 -11.94
CA GLY A 203 19.67 2.29 -13.14
C GLY A 203 18.20 1.95 -12.90
N VAL A 204 17.84 1.47 -11.70
CA VAL A 204 16.49 0.96 -11.38
C VAL A 204 15.61 2.03 -10.72
N LEU A 205 16.18 3.06 -10.10
CA LEU A 205 15.44 4.05 -9.28
C LEU A 205 15.90 5.49 -9.57
N SER A 206 15.65 5.95 -10.80
CA SER A 206 16.03 7.30 -11.23
C SER A 206 15.22 8.41 -10.54
N ASP A 207 14.10 8.06 -9.93
CA ASP A 207 13.10 9.02 -9.46
C ASP A 207 13.61 9.88 -8.30
N TYR A 208 14.52 9.35 -7.49
CA TYR A 208 15.13 10.05 -6.37
C TYR A 208 16.34 10.90 -6.76
N LEU A 209 16.77 10.84 -8.03
CA LEU A 209 17.89 11.64 -8.51
C LEU A 209 17.46 13.11 -8.63
N PRO A 210 18.38 14.06 -8.37
CA PRO A 210 18.11 15.46 -8.64
C PRO A 210 17.92 15.68 -10.15
N LYS A 211 17.18 16.71 -10.54
CA LYS A 211 16.97 17.05 -11.96
C LYS A 211 18.26 17.30 -12.76
N THR A 212 19.35 17.62 -12.07
CA THR A 212 20.68 17.83 -12.65
C THR A 212 21.50 16.54 -12.79
N ALA A 213 21.00 15.39 -12.32
CA ALA A 213 21.72 14.14 -12.40
C ALA A 213 21.90 13.70 -13.86
N VAL A 214 23.15 13.43 -14.22
CA VAL A 214 23.51 12.86 -15.51
C VAL A 214 23.77 11.37 -15.30
N LYS A 215 23.16 10.52 -16.13
CA LYS A 215 23.43 9.09 -16.10
C LYS A 215 24.91 8.86 -16.45
N PRO A 216 25.70 8.15 -15.62
CA PRO A 216 27.10 7.89 -15.92
C PRO A 216 27.23 7.12 -17.24
N GLU A 217 28.12 7.57 -18.12
CA GLU A 217 28.42 6.88 -19.39
C GLU A 217 29.28 5.62 -19.18
N GLN A 218 29.99 5.55 -18.04
CA GLN A 218 30.87 4.46 -17.68
C GLN A 218 30.50 3.88 -16.30
N PRO A 219 30.72 2.58 -16.08
CA PRO A 219 30.53 1.96 -14.77
C PRO A 219 31.44 2.60 -13.70
N ARG A 220 30.93 2.79 -12.48
CA ARG A 220 31.68 3.35 -11.35
C ARG A 220 32.85 2.42 -10.99
N ASP A 221 34.05 2.99 -10.92
CA ASP A 221 35.21 2.31 -10.33
C ASP A 221 35.10 2.35 -8.80
N ILE A 222 34.88 1.18 -8.19
CA ILE A 222 34.74 1.02 -6.74
C ILE A 222 36.06 1.21 -5.98
N ASN A 223 37.20 1.19 -6.67
CA ASN A 223 38.52 1.45 -6.10
C ASN A 223 39.02 2.89 -6.37
N GLY A 224 38.22 3.69 -7.09
CA GLY A 224 38.47 5.12 -7.26
C GLY A 224 38.34 5.88 -5.93
N PRO A 225 38.91 7.09 -5.83
CA PRO A 225 38.71 7.93 -4.65
C PRO A 225 37.21 8.08 -4.38
N LEU A 226 36.80 7.93 -3.11
CA LEU A 226 35.41 8.11 -2.70
C LEU A 226 34.97 9.53 -3.08
N GLU A 227 34.24 9.67 -4.19
CA GLU A 227 33.57 10.93 -4.49
C GLU A 227 32.58 11.25 -3.37
N GLN A 228 32.41 12.56 -3.15
CA GLN A 228 31.75 13.32 -2.08
C GLN A 228 30.33 12.87 -1.62
N PHE A 229 29.83 11.73 -2.06
CA PHE A 229 28.46 11.24 -1.86
C PHE A 229 28.32 10.08 -0.87
N ASP A 230 29.40 9.60 -0.26
CA ASP A 230 29.28 8.72 0.89
C ASP A 230 28.76 9.53 2.09
N PHE A 231 27.64 9.12 2.68
CA PHE A 231 27.07 9.79 3.84
C PHE A 231 28.14 9.92 4.93
N PRO A 232 28.42 11.13 5.44
CA PRO A 232 29.46 11.32 6.44
C PRO A 232 29.12 10.47 7.67
N THR A 233 29.94 9.45 7.93
CA THR A 233 29.77 8.61 9.12
C THR A 233 30.39 9.30 10.32
N VAL A 234 29.61 9.54 11.37
CA VAL A 234 30.14 9.96 12.67
C VAL A 234 30.35 8.69 13.50
N ASN A 235 31.60 8.41 13.90
CA ASN A 235 31.95 7.20 14.65
C ASN A 235 31.51 5.88 13.95
N GLY A 236 31.59 5.83 12.63
CA GLY A 236 31.23 4.64 11.84
C GLY A 236 29.73 4.40 11.69
N LYS A 237 28.87 5.34 12.12
CA LYS A 237 27.42 5.32 11.85
C LYS A 237 26.99 6.48 10.98
N THR A 238 26.05 6.23 10.08
CA THR A 238 25.37 7.31 9.37
C THR A 238 24.47 8.10 10.35
N PRO A 239 24.14 9.38 10.07
CA PRO A 239 23.19 10.12 10.88
C PRO A 239 21.83 9.40 11.02
N LEU A 240 21.41 8.69 9.97
CA LEU A 240 20.18 7.89 9.97
C LEU A 240 20.26 6.74 10.99
N GLU A 241 21.36 6.00 11.01
CA GLU A 241 21.59 4.91 11.96
C GLU A 241 21.62 5.44 13.40
N PHE A 242 22.30 6.56 13.64
CA PHE A 242 22.36 7.19 14.95
C PHE A 242 20.96 7.57 15.47
N TRP A 243 20.14 8.22 14.65
CA TRP A 243 18.78 8.59 15.04
C TRP A 243 17.85 7.37 15.17
N SER A 244 18.01 6.37 14.31
CA SER A 244 17.28 5.10 14.39
C SER A 244 17.53 4.39 15.73
N ASP A 245 18.79 4.36 16.19
CA ASP A 245 19.15 3.78 17.48
C ASP A 245 18.49 4.52 18.65
N ILE A 246 18.51 5.86 18.63
CA ILE A 246 17.87 6.69 19.65
C ILE A 246 16.37 6.44 19.69
N ILE A 247 15.69 6.47 18.54
CA ILE A 247 14.24 6.25 18.45
C ILE A 247 13.88 4.85 18.95
N SER A 248 14.68 3.84 18.59
CA SER A 248 14.49 2.46 19.03
C SER A 248 14.65 2.34 20.55
N LEU A 249 15.70 2.94 21.11
CA LEU A 249 15.94 2.95 22.56
C LEU A 249 14.79 3.62 23.33
N LEU A 250 14.34 4.79 22.87
CA LEU A 250 13.21 5.51 23.46
C LEU A 250 11.92 4.70 23.38
N SER A 251 11.69 4.00 22.26
CA SER A 251 10.54 3.12 22.08
C SER A 251 10.56 1.94 23.07
N TRP A 252 11.73 1.32 23.26
CA TRP A 252 11.92 0.27 24.26
C TRP A 252 11.70 0.75 25.69
N LEU A 253 12.23 1.92 26.05
CA LEU A 253 11.99 2.54 27.36
C LEU A 253 10.50 2.84 27.58
N GLY A 254 9.81 3.36 26.56
CA GLY A 254 8.38 3.59 26.59
C GLY A 254 7.57 2.31 26.81
N LEU A 255 7.93 1.23 26.12
CA LEU A 255 7.31 -0.09 26.29
C LEU A 255 7.55 -0.66 27.69
N LEU A 256 8.75 -0.52 28.25
CA LEU A 256 9.07 -0.95 29.61
C LEU A 256 8.24 -0.17 30.64
N VAL A 257 8.15 1.15 30.53
CA VAL A 257 7.31 1.98 31.41
C VAL A 257 5.84 1.59 31.31
N TYR A 258 5.34 1.34 30.09
CA TYR A 258 3.98 0.87 29.86
C TYR A 258 3.73 -0.49 30.51
N ALA A 259 4.61 -1.47 30.30
CA ALA A 259 4.51 -2.80 30.87
C ALA A 259 4.50 -2.73 32.41
N VAL A 260 5.44 -2.00 33.03
CA VAL A 260 5.50 -1.82 34.48
C VAL A 260 4.22 -1.19 35.02
N ARG A 261 3.68 -0.15 34.36
CA ARG A 261 2.40 0.45 34.76
C ARG A 261 1.23 -0.52 34.61
N PHE A 262 1.20 -1.29 33.53
CA PHE A 262 0.15 -2.28 33.27
C PHE A 262 0.13 -3.42 34.28
N TYR A 263 1.31 -3.88 34.73
CA TYR A 263 1.40 -4.89 35.78
C TYR A 263 1.07 -4.32 37.18
N ARG A 264 1.47 -3.07 37.48
CA ARG A 264 1.13 -2.40 38.76
C ARG A 264 -0.36 -2.12 38.95
N THR A 265 -1.11 -1.90 37.87
CA THR A 265 -2.57 -1.67 37.97
C THR A 265 -3.38 -2.96 38.07
N ARG A 266 -2.75 -4.13 37.89
CA ARG A 266 -3.38 -5.46 37.98
C ARG A 266 -2.98 -6.24 39.24
N ALA A 267 -1.93 -5.84 39.94
CA ALA A 267 -1.55 -6.35 41.26
C ALA A 267 -2.28 -5.56 42.35
#